data_AF-A0A963TIY0-F1
#
_entry.id   AF-A0A963TIY0-F1
#
_cell.length_a   1.000
_cell.length_b   1.000
_cell.length_c   1.000
_cell.angle_alpha   90.00
_cell.angle_beta   90.00
_cell.angle_gamma   90.00
#
_symmetry.space_group_name_H-M   'P 1'
#
loop_
_entity.id
_entity.type
_entity.pdbx_description
1 polymer ?
#
loop_
_entity_poly.entity_id
_entity_poly.type
_entity_poly.pdbx_seq_one_letter_code
_entity_poly.pdbx_strand_id
1 'polypeptide(L)'
;SSMFYRDALNAIYGLGGAFASNVLGWGVIQSGTFGIIAAVTAAAACWAGGRIDTRLGPKPVIAGCVLILIAVCVTLIGLSRGSVFGIALAEGSGLPDQIFYVCGALIGAAGGVLQAASRTLMVYHADPDRAAEAFGLYGLSGKATTFLAPAMITAATAATGSAQLGIIPLVPLLALGLLLLIWVDPRGDQ
;
A
#
# COMPACT_ATOMS: atom_id res chain seq x y z
N SER A 1 15.28 3.75 -4.12
CA SER A 1 14.24 4.59 -4.73
C SER A 1 12.93 4.42 -3.97
N SER A 2 12.60 5.37 -3.09
CA SER A 2 11.40 5.32 -2.23
C SER A 2 10.12 5.78 -2.93
N MET A 3 10.24 6.29 -4.16
CA MET A 3 9.19 7.03 -4.85
C MET A 3 8.05 6.12 -5.29
N PHE A 4 8.36 5.01 -5.97
CA PHE A 4 7.36 4.14 -6.59
C PHE A 4 6.47 3.39 -5.60
N TYR A 5 7.02 2.81 -4.53
CA TYR A 5 6.19 2.10 -3.55
C TYR A 5 5.38 3.05 -2.67
N ARG A 6 5.86 4.29 -2.42
CA ARG A 6 5.10 5.31 -1.69
C ARG A 6 3.96 5.87 -2.53
N ASP A 7 4.20 6.06 -3.82
CA ASP A 7 3.17 6.45 -4.78
C ASP A 7 2.09 5.37 -4.89
N ALA A 8 2.50 4.10 -5.05
CA ALA A 8 1.57 2.96 -5.05
C ALA A 8 0.73 2.88 -3.76
N LEU A 9 1.36 3.07 -2.59
CA LEU A 9 0.68 3.07 -1.31
C LEU A 9 -0.29 4.25 -1.12
N ASN A 10 0.08 5.45 -1.57
CA ASN A 10 -0.82 6.61 -1.54
C ASN A 10 -2.02 6.39 -2.46
N ALA A 11 -1.81 5.81 -3.63
CA ALA A 11 -2.88 5.45 -4.55
C ALA A 11 -3.80 4.37 -3.95
N ILE A 12 -3.26 3.36 -3.28
CA ILE A 12 -4.05 2.34 -2.55
C ILE A 12 -4.94 3.00 -1.49
N TYR A 13 -4.43 3.94 -0.70
CA TYR A 13 -5.26 4.63 0.30
C TYR A 13 -6.33 5.53 -0.31
N GLY A 14 -6.02 6.24 -1.41
CA GLY A 14 -7.00 7.03 -2.14
C GLY A 14 -8.11 6.18 -2.75
N LEU A 15 -7.77 4.98 -3.23
CA LEU A 15 -8.72 4.08 -3.87
C LEU A 15 -9.47 3.17 -2.92
N GLY A 16 -8.89 2.76 -1.78
CA GLY A 16 -9.54 1.86 -0.83
C GLY A 16 -10.92 2.37 -0.40
N GLY A 17 -11.06 3.69 -0.21
CA GLY A 17 -12.34 4.33 0.08
C GLY A 17 -13.32 4.31 -1.11
N ALA A 18 -12.86 4.64 -2.32
CA ALA A 18 -13.68 4.61 -3.54
C ALA A 18 -14.07 3.19 -3.96
N PHE A 19 -13.24 2.20 -3.66
CA PHE A 19 -13.50 0.79 -3.90
C PHE A 19 -14.60 0.24 -3.01
N ALA A 20 -14.56 0.56 -1.72
CA ALA A 20 -15.58 0.17 -0.75
C ALA A 20 -16.97 0.66 -1.18
N SER A 21 -17.06 1.91 -1.67
CA SER A 21 -18.34 2.45 -2.15
C SER A 21 -18.73 1.92 -3.53
N ASN A 22 -17.81 1.87 -4.51
CA ASN A 22 -18.16 1.61 -5.91
C ASN A 22 -18.25 0.12 -6.25
N VAL A 23 -17.45 -0.74 -5.62
CA VAL A 23 -17.42 -2.18 -5.91
C VAL A 23 -18.32 -2.96 -4.96
N LEU A 24 -18.27 -2.62 -3.66
CA LEU A 24 -19.00 -3.35 -2.62
C LEU A 24 -20.29 -2.68 -2.19
N GLY A 25 -20.59 -1.47 -2.70
CA GLY A 25 -21.81 -0.72 -2.38
C GLY A 25 -22.00 -0.51 -0.88
N TRP A 26 -20.88 -0.44 -0.15
CA TRP A 26 -20.91 -0.29 1.29
C TRP A 26 -21.52 1.05 1.67
N GLY A 27 -22.38 1.01 2.69
CA GLY A 27 -22.90 2.22 3.32
C GLY A 27 -21.79 2.98 4.07
N VAL A 28 -22.08 4.23 4.43
CA VAL A 28 -21.15 5.11 5.15
C VAL A 28 -20.58 4.45 6.43
N ILE A 29 -21.41 3.69 7.15
CA ILE A 29 -21.01 3.01 8.40
C ILE A 29 -19.97 1.91 8.15
N GLN A 30 -20.12 1.11 7.09
CA GLN A 30 -19.19 0.01 6.77
C GLN A 30 -17.83 0.58 6.32
N SER A 31 -17.84 1.58 5.44
CA SER A 31 -16.62 2.27 5.01
C SER A 31 -15.91 2.99 6.17
N GLY A 32 -16.66 3.58 7.10
CA GLY A 32 -16.12 4.17 8.32
C GLY A 32 -15.47 3.11 9.24
N THR A 33 -16.13 1.98 9.44
CA THR A 33 -15.62 0.87 10.25
C THR A 33 -14.33 0.31 9.66
N PHE A 34 -14.25 0.18 8.34
CA PHE A 34 -13.05 -0.23 7.62
C PHE A 34 -11.88 0.73 7.88
N GLY A 35 -12.13 2.04 7.81
CA GLY A 35 -11.11 3.06 8.09
C GLY A 35 -10.59 2.98 9.54
N ILE A 36 -11.48 2.75 10.51
CA ILE A 36 -11.10 2.60 11.92
C ILE A 36 -10.23 1.36 12.11
N ILE A 37 -10.64 0.21 11.57
CA ILE A 37 -9.87 -1.03 11.65
C ILE A 37 -8.48 -0.84 11.05
N ALA A 38 -8.41 -0.26 9.84
CA ALA A 38 -7.15 0.02 9.17
C ALA A 38 -6.25 0.97 9.97
N ALA A 39 -6.81 1.98 10.64
CA ALA A 39 -6.04 2.90 11.48
C ALA A 39 -5.50 2.23 12.75
N VAL A 40 -6.32 1.42 13.43
CA VAL A 40 -5.91 0.68 14.64
C VAL A 40 -4.83 -0.34 14.30
N THR A 41 -5.00 -1.08 13.21
CA THR A 41 -4.00 -2.07 12.76
C THR A 41 -2.74 -1.39 12.28
N ALA A 42 -2.84 -0.24 11.60
CA ALA A 42 -1.69 0.59 11.24
C ALA A 42 -0.89 1.02 12.47
N ALA A 43 -1.55 1.51 13.53
CA ALA A 43 -0.89 1.93 14.76
C ALA A 43 -0.16 0.76 15.44
N ALA A 44 -0.85 -0.38 15.62
CA ALA A 44 -0.28 -1.57 16.24
C ALA A 44 0.89 -2.14 15.42
N ALA A 45 0.72 -2.24 14.10
CA ALA A 45 1.75 -2.73 13.21
C ALA A 45 2.94 -1.79 13.15
N CYS A 46 2.74 -0.46 13.10
CA CYS A 46 3.82 0.53 13.17
C CYS A 46 4.70 0.31 14.40
N TRP A 47 4.08 0.09 15.56
CA TRP A 47 4.81 -0.15 16.81
C TRP A 47 5.62 -1.44 16.75
N ALA A 48 5.02 -2.54 16.28
CA ALA A 48 5.71 -3.83 16.12
C ALA A 48 6.80 -3.77 15.04
N GLY A 49 6.48 -3.21 13.89
CA GLY A 49 7.34 -3.04 12.73
C GLY A 49 8.54 -2.14 13.00
N GLY A 50 8.38 -1.07 13.78
CA GLY A 50 9.52 -0.24 14.23
C GLY A 50 10.49 -1.01 15.15
N ARG A 51 9.98 -1.96 15.93
CA ARG A 51 10.82 -2.84 16.77
C ARG A 51 11.55 -3.91 15.95
N ILE A 52 10.99 -4.31 14.82
CA ILE A 52 11.61 -5.21 13.84
C ILE A 52 12.66 -4.43 13.01
N ASP A 53 12.33 -3.20 12.59
CA ASP A 53 13.19 -2.27 11.86
C ASP A 53 14.49 -2.01 12.60
N THR A 54 14.42 -1.75 13.91
CA THR A 54 15.60 -1.56 14.77
C THR A 54 16.48 -2.81 14.94
N ARG A 55 15.98 -4.02 14.65
CA ARG A 55 16.74 -5.27 14.80
C ARG A 55 17.27 -5.85 13.48
N LEU A 56 16.46 -5.80 12.42
CA LEU A 56 16.76 -6.40 11.12
C LEU A 56 17.17 -5.37 10.06
N GLY A 57 17.02 -4.08 10.38
CA GLY A 57 17.21 -2.97 9.46
C GLY A 57 15.97 -2.67 8.62
N PRO A 58 15.91 -1.48 7.99
CA PRO A 58 14.71 -1.02 7.28
C PRO A 58 14.45 -1.76 5.96
N LYS A 59 15.48 -2.22 5.26
CA LYS A 59 15.33 -2.88 3.96
C LYS A 59 14.43 -4.15 3.99
N PRO A 60 14.66 -5.15 4.87
CA PRO A 60 13.79 -6.33 4.92
C PRO A 60 12.36 -6.01 5.38
N VAL A 61 12.18 -5.01 6.24
CA VAL A 61 10.85 -4.59 6.71
C VAL A 61 10.05 -3.95 5.58
N ILE A 62 10.68 -3.04 4.81
CA ILE A 62 10.08 -2.42 3.63
C ILE A 62 9.72 -3.51 2.59
N ALA A 63 10.63 -4.44 2.31
CA ALA A 63 10.38 -5.53 1.37
C ALA A 63 9.19 -6.42 1.80
N GLY A 64 9.12 -6.80 3.07
CA GLY A 64 7.99 -7.57 3.63
C GLY A 64 6.67 -6.83 3.50
N CYS A 65 6.63 -5.53 3.80
CA CYS A 65 5.43 -4.71 3.66
C CYS A 65 4.97 -4.61 2.19
N VAL A 66 5.90 -4.41 1.25
CA VAL A 66 5.56 -4.36 -0.18
C VAL A 66 5.04 -5.71 -0.68
N LEU A 67 5.61 -6.83 -0.23
CA LEU A 67 5.09 -8.17 -0.54
C LEU A 67 3.67 -8.39 -0.02
N ILE A 68 3.39 -7.95 1.22
CA ILE A 68 2.02 -7.99 1.79
C ILE A 68 1.06 -7.16 0.93
N LEU A 69 1.46 -5.95 0.53
CA LEU A 69 0.63 -5.09 -0.32
C LEU A 69 0.37 -5.72 -1.70
N ILE A 70 1.38 -6.34 -2.31
CA ILE A 70 1.19 -7.09 -3.58
C ILE A 70 0.21 -8.24 -3.37
N ALA A 71 0.36 -9.03 -2.31
CA ALA A 71 -0.55 -10.14 -2.02
C ALA A 71 -1.98 -9.66 -1.81
N VAL A 72 -2.17 -8.52 -1.13
CA VAL A 72 -3.50 -7.89 -0.98
C VAL A 72 -4.05 -7.43 -2.33
N CYS A 73 -3.26 -6.75 -3.17
CA CYS A 73 -3.71 -6.34 -4.50
C CYS A 73 -4.12 -7.54 -5.37
N VAL A 74 -3.35 -8.64 -5.36
CA VAL A 74 -3.70 -9.88 -6.07
C VAL A 74 -5.00 -10.48 -5.52
N THR A 75 -5.16 -10.48 -4.20
CA THR A 75 -6.38 -10.96 -3.53
C THR A 75 -7.59 -10.12 -3.93
N LEU A 76 -7.47 -8.80 -3.95
CA LEU A 76 -8.54 -7.88 -4.37
C LEU A 76 -8.90 -8.03 -5.85
N ILE A 77 -7.92 -8.26 -6.74
CA ILE A 77 -8.19 -8.56 -8.16
C ILE A 77 -8.97 -9.87 -8.30
N GLY A 78 -8.67 -10.88 -7.47
CA GLY A 78 -9.37 -12.16 -7.44
C GLY A 78 -10.74 -12.15 -6.77
N LEU A 79 -11.13 -11.06 -6.10
CA LEU A 79 -12.37 -10.96 -5.31
C LEU A 79 -13.45 -10.17 -6.05
N SER A 80 -14.51 -10.85 -6.50
CA SER A 80 -15.75 -10.23 -6.95
C SER A 80 -16.87 -10.43 -5.92
N ARG A 81 -17.91 -9.59 -5.96
CA ARG A 81 -19.10 -9.70 -5.09
C ARG A 81 -19.80 -11.07 -5.15
N GLY A 82 -19.67 -11.80 -6.26
CA GLY A 82 -20.30 -13.11 -6.47
C GLY A 82 -19.31 -14.27 -6.60
N SER A 83 -18.00 -14.01 -6.56
CA SER A 83 -17.00 -15.05 -6.72
C SER A 83 -15.67 -14.69 -6.07
N VAL A 84 -15.05 -15.67 -5.40
CA VAL A 84 -13.70 -15.57 -4.87
C VAL A 84 -12.80 -16.47 -5.72
N PHE A 85 -11.82 -15.89 -6.41
CA PHE A 85 -10.90 -16.60 -7.30
C PHE A 85 -11.59 -17.52 -8.34
N GLY A 86 -12.73 -17.07 -8.89
CA GLY A 86 -13.49 -17.83 -9.88
C GLY A 86 -14.42 -18.91 -9.31
N ILE A 87 -14.45 -19.10 -7.99
CA ILE A 87 -15.44 -19.95 -7.31
C ILE A 87 -16.66 -19.09 -7.00
N ALA A 88 -17.83 -19.45 -7.53
CA ALA A 88 -19.08 -18.76 -7.24
C ALA A 88 -19.44 -18.92 -5.75
N LEU A 89 -19.67 -17.81 -5.05
CA LEU A 89 -20.17 -17.82 -3.69
C LEU A 89 -21.69 -17.70 -3.70
N ALA A 90 -22.34 -18.31 -2.71
CA ALA A 90 -23.79 -18.19 -2.52
C ALA A 90 -24.20 -16.71 -2.38
N GLU A 91 -25.30 -16.33 -3.04
CA GLU A 91 -25.88 -14.99 -2.95
C GLU A 91 -26.10 -14.61 -1.48
N GLY A 92 -25.49 -13.51 -1.04
CA GLY A 92 -25.60 -13.01 0.33
C GLY A 92 -24.53 -13.50 1.32
N SER A 93 -23.49 -14.22 0.88
CA SER A 93 -22.38 -14.57 1.78
C SER A 93 -21.62 -13.31 2.24
N GLY A 94 -21.38 -13.16 3.55
CA GLY A 94 -20.56 -12.07 4.11
C GLY A 94 -19.05 -12.29 4.01
N LEU A 95 -18.62 -13.39 3.38
CA LEU A 95 -17.22 -13.74 3.18
C LEU A 95 -16.43 -12.68 2.37
N PRO A 96 -16.96 -12.09 1.27
CA PRO A 96 -16.28 -11.04 0.53
C PRO A 96 -16.03 -9.81 1.42
N ASP A 97 -17.01 -9.43 2.24
CA ASP A 97 -16.89 -8.29 3.14
C ASP A 97 -15.83 -8.53 4.21
N GLN A 98 -15.82 -9.72 4.83
CA GLN A 98 -14.81 -10.11 5.81
C GLN A 98 -13.40 -10.11 5.23
N ILE A 99 -13.21 -10.65 4.02
CA ILE A 99 -11.91 -10.65 3.38
C ILE A 99 -11.47 -9.21 3.07
N PHE A 100 -12.39 -8.33 2.66
CA PHE A 100 -12.08 -6.92 2.47
C PHE A 100 -11.66 -6.23 3.76
N TYR A 101 -12.31 -6.50 4.90
CA TYR A 101 -11.85 -5.98 6.20
C TYR A 101 -10.44 -6.46 6.55
N VAL A 102 -10.11 -7.73 6.27
CA VAL A 102 -8.75 -8.26 6.48
C VAL A 102 -7.75 -7.60 5.52
N CYS A 103 -8.11 -7.42 4.25
CA CYS A 103 -7.28 -6.70 3.28
C CYS A 103 -7.04 -5.25 3.72
N GLY A 104 -8.06 -4.56 4.23
CA GLY A 104 -7.93 -3.22 4.79
C GLY A 104 -7.02 -3.16 6.00
N ALA A 105 -7.18 -4.11 6.92
CA ALA A 105 -6.32 -4.25 8.07
C ALA A 105 -4.85 -4.45 7.67
N LEU A 106 -4.58 -5.29 6.67
CA LEU A 106 -3.25 -5.56 6.13
C LEU A 106 -2.66 -4.36 5.38
N ILE A 107 -3.46 -3.65 4.59
CA ILE A 107 -3.05 -2.42 3.91
C ILE A 107 -2.65 -1.37 4.94
N GLY A 108 -3.49 -1.14 5.96
CA GLY A 108 -3.19 -0.21 7.05
C GLY A 108 -1.91 -0.59 7.80
N ALA A 109 -1.80 -1.87 8.17
CA ALA A 109 -0.64 -2.41 8.88
C ALA A 109 0.66 -2.26 8.07
N ALA A 110 0.70 -2.83 6.87
CA ALA A 110 1.87 -2.78 6.00
C ALA A 110 2.19 -1.34 5.59
N GLY A 111 1.17 -0.53 5.29
CA GLY A 111 1.39 0.83 4.84
C GLY A 111 1.89 1.77 5.94
N GLY A 112 1.43 1.60 7.17
CA GLY A 112 1.95 2.30 8.33
C GLY A 112 3.43 1.98 8.57
N VAL A 113 3.76 0.68 8.65
CA VAL A 113 5.13 0.21 8.85
C VAL A 113 6.05 0.67 7.72
N LEU A 114 5.57 0.59 6.47
CA LEU A 114 6.31 1.05 5.30
C LEU A 114 6.64 2.54 5.39
N GLN A 115 5.70 3.39 5.83
CA GLN A 115 5.96 4.82 6.04
C GLN A 115 7.01 5.06 7.13
N ALA A 116 6.93 4.34 8.25
CA ALA A 116 7.87 4.49 9.35
C ALA A 116 9.30 4.05 8.93
N ALA A 117 9.44 2.81 8.43
CA ALA A 117 10.74 2.26 8.01
C ALA A 117 11.38 3.05 6.87
N SER A 118 10.57 3.65 5.97
CA SER A 118 11.10 4.49 4.90
C SER A 118 11.74 5.79 5.41
N ARG A 119 11.25 6.33 6.53
CA ARG A 119 11.88 7.49 7.19
C ARG A 119 13.19 7.07 7.86
N THR A 120 13.20 5.92 8.54
CA THR A 120 14.41 5.34 9.13
C THR A 120 15.50 5.13 8.08
N LEU A 121 15.17 4.50 6.95
CA LEU A 121 16.12 4.26 5.85
C LEU A 121 16.74 5.56 5.33
N MET A 122 15.96 6.64 5.29
CA MET A 122 16.43 7.94 4.81
C MET A 122 17.41 8.58 5.80
N VAL A 123 17.17 8.45 7.11
CA VAL A 123 18.12 8.90 8.14
C VAL A 123 19.50 8.22 7.96
N TYR A 124 19.55 6.94 7.59
CA TYR A 124 20.81 6.26 7.30
C TYR A 124 21.56 6.78 6.07
N HIS A 125 20.87 7.41 5.11
CA HIS A 125 21.46 7.94 3.88
C HIS A 125 21.60 9.47 3.86
N ALA A 126 21.05 10.15 4.87
CA ALA A 126 21.11 11.59 4.97
C ALA A 126 22.46 11.99 5.58
N ASP A 127 23.16 12.89 4.91
CA ASP A 127 24.33 13.55 5.48
C ASP A 127 23.89 14.38 6.70
N PRO A 128 24.48 14.19 7.89
CA PRO A 128 24.11 14.93 9.10
C PRO A 128 24.16 16.45 8.92
N ASP A 129 25.10 16.96 8.12
CA ASP A 129 25.31 18.39 7.91
C ASP A 129 24.29 18.98 6.91
N ARG A 130 23.64 18.13 6.11
CA ARG A 130 22.67 18.52 5.05
C ARG A 130 21.35 17.79 5.15
N ALA A 131 20.96 17.37 6.35
CA ALA A 131 19.74 16.59 6.59
C ALA A 131 18.48 17.28 6.03
N ALA A 132 18.35 18.60 6.19
CA ALA A 132 17.19 19.35 5.70
C ALA A 132 17.05 19.28 4.16
N GLU A 133 18.15 19.30 3.43
CA GLU A 133 18.17 19.18 1.96
C GLU A 133 17.81 17.76 1.52
N ALA A 134 18.37 16.74 2.19
CA ALA A 134 18.04 15.33 1.93
C ALA A 134 16.54 15.04 2.19
N PHE A 135 15.98 15.50 3.32
CA PHE A 135 14.55 15.40 3.62
C PHE A 135 13.70 16.20 2.63
N GLY A 136 14.18 17.37 2.19
CA GLY A 136 13.53 18.20 1.17
C GLY A 136 13.42 17.51 -0.17
N LEU A 137 14.53 16.98 -0.70
CA LEU A 137 14.57 16.23 -1.96
C LEU A 137 13.76 14.92 -1.87
N TYR A 138 13.85 14.21 -0.75
CA TYR A 138 13.04 13.01 -0.50
C TYR A 138 11.54 13.30 -0.49
N GLY A 139 11.13 14.42 0.12
CA GLY A 139 9.75 14.89 0.13
C GLY A 139 9.27 15.31 -1.26
N LEU A 140 10.06 16.12 -1.97
CA LEU A 140 9.78 16.60 -3.32
C LEU A 140 9.59 15.44 -4.29
N SER A 141 10.51 14.47 -4.25
CA SER A 141 10.51 13.38 -5.21
C SER A 141 9.37 12.39 -4.98
N GLY A 142 8.97 12.17 -3.72
CA GLY A 142 7.76 11.42 -3.40
C GLY A 142 6.48 12.09 -3.94
N LYS A 143 6.43 13.43 -3.95
CA LYS A 143 5.30 14.19 -4.49
C LYS A 143 5.30 14.26 -6.01
N ALA A 144 6.47 14.31 -6.64
CA ALA A 144 6.61 14.43 -8.09
C ALA A 144 5.93 13.29 -8.86
N THR A 145 5.90 12.09 -8.27
CA THR A 145 5.30 10.90 -8.87
C THR A 145 3.87 10.65 -8.40
N THR A 146 3.35 11.37 -7.40
CA THR A 146 2.04 11.12 -6.76
C THR A 146 0.84 11.17 -7.74
N PHE A 147 1.00 11.80 -8.89
CA PHE A 147 -0.04 11.88 -9.92
C PHE A 147 -0.08 10.67 -10.85
N LEU A 148 1.02 9.92 -10.95
CA LEU A 148 1.17 8.83 -11.93
C LEU A 148 0.27 7.65 -11.57
N ALA A 149 0.29 7.20 -10.31
CA ALA A 149 -0.53 6.08 -9.88
C ALA A 149 -2.05 6.37 -10.01
N PRO A 150 -2.61 7.50 -9.51
CA PRO A 150 -4.01 7.83 -9.74
C PRO A 150 -4.37 7.98 -11.23
N ALA A 151 -3.47 8.53 -12.06
CA ALA A 151 -3.71 8.67 -13.50
C ALA A 151 -3.78 7.31 -14.21
N MET A 152 -2.84 6.39 -13.92
CA MET A 152 -2.85 5.03 -14.48
C MET A 152 -4.11 4.26 -14.06
N ILE A 153 -4.54 4.41 -12.81
CA ILE A 153 -5.72 3.72 -12.31
C ILE A 153 -6.99 4.30 -12.92
N THR A 154 -7.09 5.63 -13.01
CA THR A 154 -8.23 6.29 -13.66
C THR A 154 -8.33 5.87 -15.12
N ALA A 155 -7.20 5.84 -15.84
CA ALA A 155 -7.16 5.37 -17.23
C ALA A 155 -7.56 3.90 -17.35
N ALA A 156 -7.04 3.02 -16.49
CA ALA A 156 -7.39 1.60 -16.50
C ALA A 156 -8.87 1.37 -16.17
N THR A 157 -9.41 2.09 -15.18
CA THR A 157 -10.82 2.01 -14.78
C THR A 157 -11.74 2.54 -15.88
N ALA A 158 -11.37 3.65 -16.53
CA ALA A 158 -12.13 4.20 -17.65
C ALA A 158 -12.13 3.26 -18.86
N ALA A 159 -11.01 2.57 -19.13
CA ALA A 159 -10.89 1.63 -20.24
C ALA A 159 -11.62 0.30 -20.00
N THR A 160 -11.63 -0.21 -18.77
CA THR A 160 -12.24 -1.51 -18.44
C THR A 160 -13.68 -1.40 -17.93
N GLY A 161 -14.13 -0.21 -17.52
CA GLY A 161 -15.47 -0.01 -16.93
C GLY A 161 -15.67 -0.68 -15.56
N SER A 162 -14.62 -1.29 -15.00
CA SER A 162 -14.66 -1.98 -13.72
C SER A 162 -13.61 -1.41 -12.78
N ALA A 163 -14.05 -0.91 -11.63
CA ALA A 163 -13.15 -0.43 -10.60
C ALA A 163 -12.16 -1.53 -10.19
N GLN A 164 -12.59 -2.80 -10.09
CA GLN A 164 -11.75 -3.96 -9.75
C GLN A 164 -10.54 -4.14 -10.66
N LEU A 165 -10.73 -4.00 -11.98
CA LEU A 165 -9.64 -4.08 -12.94
C LEU A 165 -8.72 -2.85 -12.89
N GLY A 166 -9.21 -1.73 -12.33
CA GLY A 166 -8.42 -0.55 -12.02
C GLY A 166 -7.33 -0.74 -10.97
N ILE A 167 -7.33 -1.81 -10.16
CA ILE A 167 -6.23 -2.15 -9.24
C ILE A 167 -5.06 -2.83 -9.96
N ILE A 168 -5.28 -3.44 -11.13
CA ILE A 168 -4.24 -4.18 -11.86
C ILE A 168 -2.95 -3.37 -12.05
N PRO A 169 -2.99 -2.07 -12.42
CA PRO A 169 -1.79 -1.24 -12.56
C PRO A 169 -0.98 -1.03 -11.28
N LEU A 170 -1.57 -1.21 -10.09
CA LEU A 170 -0.86 -1.08 -8.81
C LEU A 170 0.12 -2.22 -8.57
N VAL A 171 -0.19 -3.43 -9.02
CA VAL A 171 0.67 -4.61 -8.88
C VAL A 171 2.04 -4.41 -9.55
N PRO A 172 2.14 -4.06 -10.84
CA PRO A 172 3.43 -3.79 -11.48
C PRO A 172 4.12 -2.55 -10.88
N LEU A 173 3.38 -1.54 -10.39
CA LEU A 173 3.97 -0.37 -9.74
C LEU A 173 4.66 -0.74 -8.41
N LEU A 174 4.00 -1.55 -7.58
CA LEU A 174 4.57 -2.11 -6.35
C LEU A 174 5.75 -3.05 -6.65
N ALA A 175 5.62 -3.92 -7.66
CA ALA A 175 6.68 -4.84 -8.06
C ALA A 175 7.92 -4.09 -8.57
N LEU A 176 7.74 -3.01 -9.34
CA LEU A 176 8.83 -2.15 -9.80
C LEU A 176 9.49 -1.41 -8.63
N GLY A 177 8.69 -0.96 -7.65
CA GLY A 177 9.19 -0.42 -6.38
C GLY A 177 10.03 -1.42 -5.59
N LEU A 178 9.60 -2.68 -5.53
CA LEU A 178 10.34 -3.77 -4.88
C LEU A 178 11.64 -4.11 -5.64
N LEU A 179 11.57 -4.20 -6.97
CA LEU A 179 12.74 -4.48 -7.82
C LEU A 179 13.82 -3.41 -7.62
N LEU A 180 13.43 -2.13 -7.65
CA LEU A 180 14.35 -1.01 -7.40
C LEU A 180 14.92 -1.02 -5.97
N LEU A 181 14.20 -1.56 -4.99
CA LEU A 181 14.69 -1.67 -3.61
C LEU A 181 15.81 -2.71 -3.49
N ILE A 182 15.82 -3.75 -4.33
CA ILE A 182 16.89 -4.76 -4.35
C ILE A 182 18.25 -4.10 -4.58
N TRP A 183 18.30 -3.11 -5.48
CA TRP A 183 19.50 -2.36 -5.88
C TRP A 183 19.92 -1.24 -4.92
N VAL A 184 19.15 -0.97 -3.86
CA VAL A 184 19.49 0.03 -2.84
C VAL A 184 20.34 -0.60 -1.76
N ASP A 185 21.46 0.04 -1.39
CA ASP A 185 22.28 -0.42 -0.27
C ASP A 185 21.51 -0.25 1.07
N PRO A 186 21.35 -1.33 1.87
CA PRO A 186 20.68 -1.24 3.16
C PRO A 186 21.39 -0.37 4.20
N ARG A 187 22.68 -0.03 4.03
CA ARG A 187 23.48 0.67 5.06
C ARG A 187 23.90 2.09 4.68
N GLY A 188 23.60 2.56 3.46
CA GLY A 188 24.11 3.84 2.96
C GLY A 188 25.63 3.84 2.82
N ASP A 189 26.21 4.98 2.45
CA ASP A 189 27.65 5.16 2.21
C ASP A 189 28.49 5.19 3.52
N GLN A 190 28.21 4.28 4.47
CA GLN A 190 29.02 4.08 5.69
C GLN A 190 30.06 2.98 5.53
#